data_AF-A0A9P6DST6-F1
#
_entry.id   AF-A0A9P6DST6-F1
#
_cell.length_a   1.000
_cell.length_b   1.000
_cell.length_c   1.000
_cell.angle_alpha   90.00
_cell.angle_beta   90.00
_cell.angle_gamma   90.00
#
_symmetry.space_group_name_H-M   'P 1'
#
loop_
_entity.id
_entity.type
_entity.pdbx_description
1 polymer ?
#
loop_
_entity_poly.entity_id
_entity_poly.type
_entity_poly.pdbx_seq_one_letter_code
_entity_poly.pdbx_strand_id
1 'polypeptide(L)'
;HDCVLWFINMGPNGEKRYFMLAMMQQLLRELPESFTVGFFYDVICALHQEMERWQLLPHCLPHLKFATPVFHSYGHQWLCQLSYHPYKNLKFGRTDGEGCEREWNLLNSVIPMCHISGVSLPLLYNTEY
;
A
#
# COMPACT_ATOMS: atom_id res chain seq x y z
N HIS A 1 -8.80 -10.24 10.59
CA HIS A 1 -8.14 -9.00 10.10
C HIS A 1 -6.65 -9.29 10.01
N ASP A 2 -5.87 -8.43 9.35
CA ASP A 2 -4.41 -8.53 9.24
C ASP A 2 -3.90 -9.88 8.70
N CYS A 3 -4.42 -10.31 7.55
CA CYS A 3 -3.88 -11.47 6.83
C CYS A 3 -3.10 -10.98 5.61
N VAL A 4 -1.83 -11.36 5.51
CA VAL A 4 -1.01 -11.02 4.34
C VAL A 4 -1.46 -11.83 3.14
N LEU A 5 -1.84 -11.13 2.06
CA LEU A 5 -2.19 -11.75 0.79
C LEU A 5 -0.99 -11.88 -0.15
N TRP A 6 -0.16 -10.84 -0.22
CA TRP A 6 1.00 -10.76 -1.10
C TRP A 6 2.13 -9.97 -0.47
N PHE A 7 3.36 -10.30 -0.84
CA PHE A 7 4.55 -9.50 -0.57
C PHE A 7 5.03 -8.86 -1.88
N ILE A 8 5.55 -7.64 -1.78
CA ILE A 8 6.22 -6.97 -2.89
C ILE A 8 7.67 -6.72 -2.52
N ASN A 9 8.59 -7.12 -3.40
CA ASN A 9 10.01 -6.87 -3.19
C ASN A 9 10.34 -5.42 -3.52
N MET A 10 10.66 -4.63 -2.50
CA MET A 10 11.11 -3.26 -2.67
C MET A 10 12.61 -3.25 -2.98
N GLY A 11 12.97 -2.68 -4.13
CA GLY A 11 14.37 -2.50 -4.51
C GLY A 11 15.09 -1.46 -3.63
N PRO A 12 16.39 -1.20 -3.91
CA PRO A 12 17.22 -0.31 -3.09
C PRO A 12 16.71 1.14 -3.00
N ASN A 13 15.82 1.55 -3.89
CA ASN A 13 15.22 2.88 -3.89
C ASN A 13 14.09 3.05 -2.87
N GLY A 14 13.83 2.03 -2.04
CA GLY A 14 12.85 2.03 -0.96
C GLY A 14 11.41 2.04 -1.45
N GLU A 15 10.52 2.45 -0.56
CA GLU A 15 9.10 2.50 -0.83
C GLU A 15 8.76 3.55 -1.90
N LYS A 16 7.86 3.16 -2.80
CA LYS A 16 7.36 3.99 -3.90
C LYS A 16 5.87 3.76 -4.07
N ARG A 17 5.16 4.83 -4.38
CA ARG A 17 3.70 4.84 -4.56
C ARG A 17 3.20 3.89 -5.66
N TYR A 18 4.03 3.58 -6.66
CA TYR A 18 3.65 2.62 -7.70
C TYR A 18 3.54 1.18 -7.16
N PHE A 19 4.20 0.84 -6.06
CA PHE A 19 4.01 -0.46 -5.41
C PHE A 19 2.60 -0.58 -4.85
N MET A 20 2.12 0.47 -4.17
CA MET A 20 0.74 0.51 -3.69
C MET A 20 -0.26 0.41 -4.86
N LEU A 21 -0.05 1.16 -5.94
CA LEU A 21 -0.90 1.05 -7.14
C LEU A 21 -0.91 -0.36 -7.74
N ALA A 22 0.25 -1.02 -7.84
CA ALA A 22 0.36 -2.38 -8.35
C ALA A 22 -0.39 -3.38 -7.44
N MET A 23 -0.28 -3.24 -6.12
CA MET A 23 -1.00 -4.08 -5.16
C MET A 23 -2.51 -3.83 -5.19
N MET A 24 -2.94 -2.57 -5.34
CA MET A 24 -4.35 -2.22 -5.54
C MET A 24 -4.89 -2.87 -6.82
N GLN A 25 -4.17 -2.78 -7.94
CA GLN A 25 -4.54 -3.44 -9.19
C GLN A 25 -4.64 -4.95 -9.05
N GLN A 26 -3.68 -5.57 -8.38
CA GLN A 26 -3.70 -7.00 -8.12
C GLN A 26 -4.95 -7.40 -7.33
N LEU A 27 -5.27 -6.69 -6.25
CA LEU A 27 -6.45 -6.96 -5.44
C LEU A 27 -7.76 -6.75 -6.22
N LEU A 28 -7.88 -5.63 -6.93
CA LEU A 28 -9.11 -5.25 -7.62
C LEU A 28 -9.45 -6.20 -8.78
N ARG A 29 -8.47 -6.89 -9.38
CA ARG A 29 -8.72 -7.93 -10.39
C ARG A 29 -9.44 -9.15 -9.83
N GLU A 30 -9.27 -9.43 -8.55
CA GLU A 30 -9.86 -10.59 -7.87
C GLU A 30 -11.22 -10.27 -7.22
N LEU A 31 -11.63 -9.00 -7.23
CA LEU A 31 -12.85 -8.54 -6.58
C LEU A 31 -13.91 -8.11 -7.61
N PRO A 32 -15.21 -8.31 -7.32
CA PRO A 32 -16.27 -7.76 -8.15
C PRO A 32 -16.21 -6.23 -8.21
N GLU A 33 -16.42 -5.63 -9.38
CA GLU A 33 -16.38 -4.16 -9.56
C GLU A 33 -17.40 -3.39 -8.70
N SER A 34 -18.49 -4.06 -8.29
CA SER A 34 -19.52 -3.49 -7.42
C SER A 34 -19.06 -3.25 -5.97
N PHE A 35 -17.93 -3.83 -5.57
CA PHE A 35 -17.48 -3.77 -4.18
C PHE A 35 -16.87 -2.41 -3.85
N THR A 36 -17.22 -1.88 -2.69
CA THR A 36 -16.52 -0.74 -2.11
C THR A 36 -15.27 -1.24 -1.38
N VAL A 37 -14.09 -0.78 -1.79
CA VAL A 37 -12.80 -1.24 -1.25
C VAL A 37 -12.08 -0.08 -0.56
N GLY A 38 -11.67 -0.29 0.69
CA GLY A 38 -10.91 0.68 1.47
C GLY A 38 -9.42 0.36 1.49
N PHE A 39 -8.59 1.36 1.27
CA PHE A 39 -7.12 1.25 1.32
C PHE A 39 -6.53 2.14 2.40
N PHE A 40 -5.58 1.57 3.14
CA PHE A 40 -4.67 2.27 4.04
C PHE A 40 -3.30 2.41 3.40
N TYR A 41 -2.73 3.61 3.52
CA TYR A 41 -1.35 3.88 3.11
C TYR A 41 -0.87 5.18 3.75
N ASP A 42 0.40 5.23 4.14
CA ASP A 42 0.98 6.37 4.88
C ASP A 42 0.77 7.66 4.10
N VAL A 43 1.18 7.67 2.83
CA VAL A 43 1.01 8.83 1.94
C VAL A 43 -0.19 8.71 1.00
N ILE A 44 -1.29 8.08 1.46
CA ILE A 44 -2.50 7.88 0.63
C ILE A 44 -3.05 9.20 0.08
N CYS A 45 -2.91 10.31 0.81
CA CYS A 45 -3.43 11.60 0.37
C CYS A 45 -2.75 12.09 -0.92
N ALA A 46 -1.45 11.84 -1.06
CA ALA A 46 -0.70 12.18 -2.27
C ALA A 46 -1.04 11.20 -3.40
N LEU A 47 -1.15 9.91 -3.08
CA LEU A 47 -1.53 8.90 -4.08
C LEU A 47 -2.93 9.16 -4.64
N HIS A 48 -3.91 9.42 -3.79
CA HIS A 48 -5.29 9.68 -4.20
C HIS A 48 -5.37 10.90 -5.14
N GLN A 49 -4.70 12.00 -4.80
CA GLN A 49 -4.62 13.17 -5.68
C GLN A 49 -4.00 12.86 -7.05
N GLU A 50 -2.98 12.00 -7.09
CA GLU A 50 -2.38 11.56 -8.35
C GLU A 50 -3.29 10.65 -9.15
N MET A 51 -4.01 9.75 -8.48
CA MET A 51 -4.99 8.89 -9.14
C MET A 51 -6.10 9.72 -9.80
N GLU A 52 -6.62 10.73 -9.11
CA GLU A 52 -7.61 11.66 -9.68
C GLU A 52 -7.02 12.48 -10.83
N ARG A 53 -5.81 13.03 -10.66
CA ARG A 53 -5.16 13.88 -11.67
C ARG A 53 -4.86 13.12 -12.95
N TRP A 54 -4.29 11.93 -12.83
CA TRP A 54 -3.81 11.13 -13.95
C TRP A 54 -4.83 10.07 -14.40
N GLN A 55 -6.03 10.07 -13.81
CA GLN A 55 -7.10 9.12 -14.10
C GLN A 55 -6.61 7.67 -13.98
N LEU A 56 -5.92 7.36 -12.88
CA LEU A 56 -5.47 5.99 -12.59
C LEU A 56 -6.65 5.19 -12.04
N LEU A 57 -6.94 4.03 -12.64
CA LEU A 57 -8.06 3.17 -12.27
C LEU A 57 -9.42 3.88 -12.31
N PRO A 58 -9.77 4.57 -13.43
CA PRO A 58 -10.90 5.49 -13.46
C PRO A 58 -12.24 4.79 -13.21
N HIS A 59 -12.39 3.54 -13.67
CA HIS A 59 -13.59 2.73 -13.44
C HIS A 59 -13.75 2.29 -11.98
N CYS A 60 -12.64 2.09 -11.26
CA CYS A 60 -12.67 1.64 -9.87
C CYS A 60 -12.77 2.81 -8.88
N LEU A 61 -12.20 3.98 -9.21
CA LEU A 61 -12.09 5.15 -8.33
C LEU A 61 -13.37 5.49 -7.55
N PRO A 62 -14.59 5.50 -8.15
CA PRO A 62 -15.82 5.79 -7.42
C PRO A 62 -16.10 4.83 -6.24
N HIS A 63 -15.64 3.59 -6.37
CA HIS A 63 -15.82 2.52 -5.39
C HIS A 63 -14.67 2.44 -4.38
N LEU A 64 -13.59 3.21 -4.56
CA LEU A 64 -12.47 3.23 -3.63
C LEU A 64 -12.73 4.19 -2.46
N LYS A 65 -12.16 3.83 -1.31
CA LYS A 65 -12.05 4.66 -0.11
C LYS A 65 -10.62 4.67 0.36
N PHE A 66 -10.19 5.80 0.89
CA PHE A 66 -8.81 6.04 1.27
C PHE A 66 -8.73 6.53 2.71
N ALA A 67 -7.79 5.98 3.47
CA ALA A 67 -7.47 6.44 4.81
C ALA A 67 -5.97 6.32 5.08
N THR A 68 -5.47 7.17 5.96
CA THR A 68 -4.12 7.06 6.51
C THR A 68 -4.21 6.29 7.84
N PRO A 69 -3.27 5.41 8.19
CA PRO A 69 -3.27 4.79 9.52
C PRO A 69 -3.32 5.84 10.64
N VAL A 70 -3.88 5.49 11.79
CA VAL A 70 -4.21 6.45 12.86
C VAL A 70 -2.98 7.22 13.33
N PHE A 71 -1.84 6.53 13.53
CA PHE A 71 -0.63 7.20 13.98
C PHE A 71 -0.04 8.10 12.91
N HIS A 72 0.04 7.61 11.67
CA HIS A 72 0.56 8.39 10.54
C HIS A 72 -0.30 9.60 10.22
N SER A 73 -1.62 9.54 10.48
CA SER A 73 -2.54 10.65 10.23
C SER A 73 -2.09 11.94 10.91
N TYR A 74 -1.57 11.87 12.13
CA TYR A 74 -1.10 13.05 12.88
C TYR A 74 0.16 13.69 12.28
N GLY A 75 0.93 12.95 11.47
CA GLY A 75 2.08 13.48 10.73
C GLY A 75 1.70 14.33 9.51
N HIS A 76 0.43 14.31 9.10
CA HIS A 76 -0.04 15.01 7.91
C HIS A 76 -0.60 16.40 8.22
N GLN A 77 -0.72 17.24 7.20
CA GLN A 77 -1.39 18.53 7.29
C GLN A 77 -2.84 18.40 7.79
N TRP A 78 -3.34 19.44 8.46
CA TRP A 78 -4.69 19.53 9.03
C TRP A 78 -5.79 19.02 8.08
N LEU A 79 -5.76 19.43 6.81
CA LEU A 79 -6.80 19.03 5.86
C LEU A 79 -6.76 17.52 5.58
N CYS A 80 -5.57 16.92 5.52
CA CYS A 80 -5.44 15.48 5.37
C CYS A 80 -5.99 14.73 6.60
N GLN A 81 -5.77 15.26 7.80
CA GLN A 81 -6.34 14.70 9.04
C GLN A 81 -7.87 14.78 9.08
N LEU A 82 -8.49 15.69 8.35
CA LEU A 82 -9.95 15.73 8.22
C LEU A 82 -10.46 14.71 7.21
N SER A 83 -9.82 14.64 6.04
CA SER A 83 -10.31 13.85 4.92
C SER A 83 -9.95 12.36 4.99
N TYR A 84 -8.77 12.02 5.52
CA TYR A 84 -8.20 10.67 5.46
C TYR A 84 -8.07 9.98 6.82
N HIS A 85 -8.42 10.64 7.92
CA HIS A 85 -8.38 9.99 9.23
C HIS A 85 -9.48 8.92 9.32
N PRO A 86 -9.16 7.67 9.69
CA PRO A 86 -10.10 6.54 9.58
C PRO A 86 -11.31 6.71 10.46
N TYR A 87 -11.17 7.27 11.67
CA TYR A 87 -12.31 7.55 12.54
C TYR A 87 -13.24 8.67 12.06
N LYS A 88 -12.82 9.46 11.06
CA LYS A 88 -13.68 10.44 10.39
C LYS A 88 -14.30 9.88 9.11
N ASN A 89 -13.81 8.73 8.63
CA ASN A 89 -14.30 8.06 7.45
C ASN A 89 -15.08 6.79 7.84
N LEU A 90 -16.42 6.88 7.78
CA LEU A 90 -17.37 5.86 8.25
C LEU A 90 -17.16 4.45 7.66
N LYS A 91 -16.41 4.32 6.55
CA LYS A 91 -16.21 3.04 5.85
C LYS A 91 -15.06 2.19 6.40
N PHE A 92 -14.26 2.72 7.33
CA PHE A 92 -13.10 2.00 7.89
C PHE A 92 -13.33 1.40 9.29
N GLY A 93 -14.49 1.66 9.91
CA GLY A 93 -14.80 1.14 11.23
C GLY A 93 -13.85 1.67 12.32
N ARG A 94 -13.41 0.81 13.23
CA ARG A 94 -12.52 1.16 14.35
C ARG A 94 -11.09 0.63 14.19
N THR A 95 -10.71 0.22 12.98
CA THR A 95 -9.33 -0.20 12.71
C THR A 95 -8.37 0.98 12.86
N ASP A 96 -7.16 0.71 13.33
CA ASP A 96 -6.07 1.69 13.38
C ASP A 96 -5.29 1.78 12.05
N GLY A 97 -5.40 0.77 11.18
CA GLY A 97 -4.70 0.70 9.90
C GLY A 97 -3.26 0.18 9.98
N GLU A 98 -2.79 -0.27 11.14
CA GLU A 98 -1.38 -0.61 11.41
C GLU A 98 -1.03 -2.09 11.11
N GLY A 99 -1.76 -2.72 10.19
CA GLY A 99 -1.61 -4.14 9.86
C GLY A 99 -0.22 -4.46 9.31
N CYS A 100 0.27 -3.63 8.39
CA CYS A 100 1.57 -3.80 7.74
C CYS A 100 2.73 -3.68 8.76
N GLU A 101 2.64 -2.74 9.69
CA GLU A 101 3.63 -2.48 10.72
C GLU A 101 3.72 -3.62 11.73
N ARG A 102 2.57 -4.21 12.10
CA ARG A 102 2.54 -5.39 12.96
C ARG A 102 3.18 -6.59 12.29
N GLU A 103 2.83 -6.87 11.03
CA GLU A 103 3.43 -7.95 10.25
C GLU A 103 4.94 -7.74 10.05
N TRP A 104 5.34 -6.51 9.73
CA TRP A 104 6.75 -6.14 9.64
C TRP A 104 7.50 -6.39 10.96
N ASN A 105 6.91 -6.02 12.10
CA ASN A 105 7.51 -6.25 13.41
C ASN A 105 7.65 -7.76 13.73
N LEU A 106 6.68 -8.59 13.33
CA LEU A 106 6.78 -10.05 13.45
C LEU A 106 7.92 -10.63 12.60
N LEU A 107 8.11 -10.09 11.40
CA LEU A 107 9.15 -10.50 10.46
C LEU A 107 10.53 -9.90 10.77
N ASN A 108 10.64 -8.98 11.73
CA ASN A 108 11.86 -8.22 11.99
C ASN A 108 13.12 -9.09 12.16
N SER A 109 12.97 -10.27 12.79
CA SER A 109 14.08 -11.22 12.97
C SER A 109 14.64 -11.80 11.66
N VAL A 110 13.85 -11.85 10.59
CA VAL A 110 14.25 -12.42 9.29
C VAL A 110 14.60 -11.36 8.24
N ILE A 111 14.26 -10.09 8.47
CA ILE A 111 14.57 -8.98 7.54
C ILE A 111 16.06 -8.90 7.19
N PRO A 112 17.02 -9.00 8.15
CA PRO A 112 18.44 -8.91 7.81
C PRO A 112 18.91 -10.01 6.85
N MET A 113 18.33 -11.21 6.92
CA MET A 113 18.64 -12.31 6.00
C MET A 113 18.12 -12.04 4.59
N CYS A 114 16.95 -11.42 4.48
CA CYS A 114 16.34 -11.06 3.19
C CYS A 114 17.15 -10.00 2.42
N HIS A 115 17.89 -9.14 3.12
CA HIS A 115 18.77 -8.15 2.49
C HIS A 115 19.94 -8.81 1.73
N ILE A 116 20.36 -10.01 2.13
CA ILE A 116 21.47 -10.74 1.53
C ILE A 116 20.97 -11.58 0.34
N SER A 117 19.79 -12.18 0.44
CA SER A 117 19.20 -12.98 -0.65
C SER A 117 18.82 -12.19 -1.90
N GLY A 118 18.61 -10.86 -1.77
CA GLY A 118 18.39 -9.98 -2.92
C GLY A 118 19.67 -9.70 -3.74
N VAL A 119 20.85 -10.09 -3.23
CA VAL A 119 22.16 -9.80 -3.84
C VAL A 119 22.75 -11.00 -4.62
N SER A 120 22.11 -12.17 -4.60
CA SER A 120 22.49 -13.35 -5.40
C SER A 120 21.49 -13.56 -6.54
N LEU A 121 21.78 -13.47 -7.85
CA LEU A 121 23.00 -13.57 -8.64
C LEU A 121 22.88 -12.72 -9.95
N PRO A 122 23.93 -12.01 -10.40
CA PRO A 122 24.06 -11.51 -11.78
C PRO A 122 24.31 -12.61 -12.84
N LEU A 123 24.11 -13.89 -12.55
CA LEU A 123 24.68 -15.00 -13.36
C LEU A 123 23.75 -15.65 -14.40
N LEU A 124 22.67 -15.00 -14.87
CA LEU A 124 21.84 -15.59 -15.94
C LEU A 124 21.48 -14.68 -17.12
N TYR A 125 22.15 -13.53 -17.29
CA TYR A 125 22.06 -12.74 -18.54
C TYR A 125 23.37 -12.65 -19.33
N ASN A 126 24.27 -13.62 -19.12
CA ASN A 126 25.41 -13.86 -20.02
C ASN A 126 25.40 -15.34 -20.43
N THR A 127 24.48 -15.70 -21.32
CA THR A 127 24.71 -16.80 -22.27
C THR A 127 24.31 -16.30 -23.64
N GLU A 128 25.36 -16.14 -24.45
CA GLU A 128 25.47 -15.92 -25.90
C GLU A 128 24.22 -16.26 -26.72
N TYR A 129 23.79 -15.35 -27.60
CA TYR A 129 23.94 -15.40 -29.07
C TYR A 129 23.71 -14.01 -29.68
#